data_AF-A0A6B1FWW5-F1
#
_entry.id   AF-A0A6B1FWW5-F1
#
_cell.length_a   1.000
_cell.length_b   1.000
_cell.length_c   1.000
_cell.angle_alpha   90.00
_cell.angle_beta   90.00
_cell.angle_gamma   90.00
#
_symmetry.space_group_name_H-M   'P 1'
#
loop_
_entity.id
_entity.type
_entity.pdbx_description
1 polymer ?
#
loop_
_entity_poly.entity_id
_entity_poly.type
_entity_poly.pdbx_seq_one_letter_code
_entity_poly.pdbx_strand_id
1 'polypeptide(L)'
;MASIVAFFVTLTTDSLNAQESPPAYDPQQVPVPQRPPVAGLAKESYIQNCAPCHGARGDGDGPAGAAADPTVFSDPAEVWERSPAELFFVTKFGRIENLMPPWRNSMSDEQIWQVVYYAWNLHTDETKVAEGGELYSQSCVACHGEGGRGDGPESGPGLPDFSAQDPMIFLSQAELERRWQESHPEFGSDWSAATKKGVLEYIRSFSYQPEWMPFEVTGPGRITGRLFQGTQDGPAPPQTEVTLNVYQQTNLLTTRISPIGADGSFDFDNLPVDEGFYFLVETEHRNVRYTSPILAFSGPDFTEGRTGPESIRTTLPVFETTTDPAGLHVTRANWIIEHEPGNLLIGQLYTFGNRSGRTFTGTEGELFDVPVTLAVPLPEGAQEVEIQDGMVGEAYRMGQQTIFDTRPVLPGPGSRQIFVRYRLPYAGESVQTSFPVPYETESLNLLVADLPGLEVDIAVGGESLEATGEETVQSVLFRLWSAPVSGDHPVVISLRGLIAAGGSDPRPARNTQPNRELPISAPPLDYRIPLAFGGVVTFALLASLLLFVYRERTRSPLTGEQLAARREELIDRIARLDDLHALGELEEGAWRKKRAELKRELIDIALAVSKPRAAK
;
A
#
# COMPACT_ATOMS: atom_id res chain seq x y z
N MET A 1 -15.54 -10.10 66.60
CA MET A 1 -16.03 -10.63 65.31
C MET A 1 -14.92 -10.33 64.30
N ALA A 2 -13.97 -11.24 64.07
CA ALA A 2 -13.97 -12.26 62.99
C ALA A 2 -13.96 -11.61 61.59
N SER A 3 -12.79 -11.52 60.94
CA SER A 3 -12.31 -12.29 59.76
C SER A 3 -12.99 -11.89 58.44
N ILE A 4 -12.25 -11.46 57.40
CA ILE A 4 -11.72 -12.24 56.25
C ILE A 4 -10.76 -11.28 55.50
N VAL A 5 -9.43 -11.46 55.37
CA VAL A 5 -8.60 -12.41 54.58
C VAL A 5 -8.72 -12.26 53.05
N ALA A 6 -7.66 -11.65 52.48
CA ALA A 6 -6.98 -11.88 51.20
C ALA A 6 -7.79 -12.17 49.91
N PHE A 7 -7.57 -11.33 48.89
CA PHE A 7 -7.22 -11.82 47.55
C PHE A 7 -6.28 -10.81 46.88
N PHE A 8 -4.98 -11.13 46.89
CA PHE A 8 -3.98 -10.59 45.98
C PHE A 8 -4.34 -11.08 44.58
N VAL A 9 -4.70 -10.19 43.66
CA VAL A 9 -4.63 -10.50 42.23
C VAL A 9 -3.22 -10.09 41.79
N THR A 10 -2.33 -11.07 41.80
CA THR A 10 -1.15 -11.08 40.93
C THR A 10 -1.66 -11.02 39.49
N LEU A 11 -1.71 -9.83 38.89
CA LEU A 11 -1.68 -9.71 37.44
C LEU A 11 -0.27 -10.12 37.02
N THR A 12 -0.11 -11.41 36.77
CA THR A 12 1.06 -11.97 36.10
C THR A 12 1.19 -11.31 34.74
N THR A 13 2.42 -11.04 34.36
CA THR A 13 2.90 -10.58 33.06
C THR A 13 2.66 -11.60 31.93
N ASP A 14 1.63 -12.44 32.02
CA ASP A 14 1.38 -13.57 31.10
C ASP A 14 0.40 -13.24 29.96
N SER A 15 -0.25 -12.08 29.97
CA SER A 15 -1.32 -11.79 28.99
C SER A 15 -0.86 -11.09 27.70
N LEU A 16 0.45 -10.91 27.49
CA LEU A 16 0.99 -10.26 26.27
C LEU A 16 1.88 -11.19 25.42
N ASN A 17 2.02 -12.48 25.76
CA ASN A 17 2.88 -13.42 25.03
C ASN A 17 2.28 -14.84 24.85
N ALA A 18 0.97 -15.02 25.02
CA ALA A 18 0.33 -16.29 24.67
C ALA A 18 0.15 -16.37 23.14
N GLN A 19 1.26 -16.61 22.45
CA GLN A 19 1.28 -17.04 21.06
C GLN A 19 0.74 -18.48 21.05
N GLU A 20 -0.57 -18.61 20.84
CA GLU A 20 -1.22 -19.90 20.63
C GLU A 20 -0.45 -20.65 19.54
N SER A 21 0.00 -21.87 19.87
CA SER A 21 0.53 -22.78 18.86
C SER A 21 -0.51 -22.95 17.76
N PRO A 22 -0.11 -22.92 16.47
CA PRO A 22 -1.09 -23.02 15.39
C PRO A 22 -1.89 -24.32 15.53
N PRO A 23 -3.20 -24.27 15.30
CA PRO A 23 -4.04 -25.44 15.43
C PRO A 23 -3.61 -26.52 14.44
N ALA A 24 -3.76 -27.79 14.82
CA ALA A 24 -3.71 -28.88 13.84
C ALA A 24 -4.78 -28.64 12.77
N TYR A 25 -4.51 -29.07 11.53
CA TYR A 25 -5.46 -28.91 10.42
C TYR A 25 -6.86 -29.39 10.81
N ASP A 26 -7.83 -28.48 10.73
CA ASP A 26 -9.23 -28.73 11.01
C ASP A 26 -10.07 -28.33 9.78
N PRO A 27 -10.60 -29.30 9.00
CA PRO A 27 -11.39 -29.00 7.81
C PRO A 27 -12.68 -28.23 8.12
N GLN A 28 -13.19 -28.30 9.35
CA GLN A 28 -14.41 -27.58 9.75
C GLN A 28 -14.20 -26.06 9.82
N GLN A 29 -12.94 -25.60 9.88
CA GLN A 29 -12.59 -24.19 9.93
C GLN A 29 -12.23 -23.60 8.56
N VAL A 30 -12.30 -24.42 7.49
CA VAL A 30 -12.07 -23.98 6.11
C VAL A 30 -13.41 -23.58 5.49
N PRO A 31 -13.63 -22.28 5.21
CA PRO A 31 -14.85 -21.82 4.56
C PRO A 31 -14.79 -22.18 3.08
N VAL A 32 -15.88 -22.73 2.56
CA VAL A 32 -16.04 -22.99 1.11
C VAL A 32 -16.13 -21.64 0.39
N PRO A 33 -15.28 -21.39 -0.63
CA PRO A 33 -15.37 -20.17 -1.42
C PRO A 33 -16.72 -20.12 -2.14
N GLN A 34 -17.39 -18.97 -2.07
CA GLN A 34 -18.73 -18.80 -2.64
C GLN A 34 -18.74 -18.73 -4.17
N ARG A 35 -17.57 -18.57 -4.77
CA ARG A 35 -17.31 -18.47 -6.21
C ARG A 35 -15.89 -18.96 -6.50
N PRO A 36 -15.57 -19.40 -7.72
CA PRO A 36 -14.22 -19.84 -8.07
C PRO A 36 -13.19 -18.74 -7.78
N PRO A 37 -12.13 -19.03 -6.99
CA PRO A 37 -11.06 -18.07 -6.75
C PRO A 37 -10.34 -17.72 -8.06
N VAL A 38 -9.85 -16.48 -8.16
CA VAL A 38 -9.08 -16.01 -9.32
C VAL A 38 -7.65 -15.79 -8.89
N ALA A 39 -6.75 -16.70 -9.30
CA ALA A 39 -5.35 -16.68 -8.88
C ALA A 39 -4.66 -15.36 -9.25
N GLY A 40 -4.88 -14.87 -10.47
CA GLY A 40 -4.24 -13.65 -10.97
C GLY A 40 -4.47 -12.39 -10.10
N LEU A 41 -5.59 -12.33 -9.37
CA LEU A 41 -5.92 -11.22 -8.48
C LEU A 41 -4.99 -11.09 -7.27
N ALA A 42 -4.34 -12.19 -6.85
CA ALA A 42 -3.47 -12.19 -5.68
C ALA A 42 -1.98 -12.03 -6.00
N LYS A 43 -1.60 -11.80 -7.27
CA LYS A 43 -0.19 -11.66 -7.67
C LYS A 43 0.58 -10.63 -6.85
N GLU A 44 0.07 -9.40 -6.79
CA GLU A 44 0.74 -8.32 -6.06
C GLU A 44 0.77 -8.62 -4.55
N SER A 45 -0.33 -9.14 -4.01
CA SER A 45 -0.40 -9.55 -2.62
C SER A 45 0.64 -10.62 -2.29
N TYR A 46 0.83 -11.63 -3.15
CA TYR A 46 1.85 -12.65 -2.99
C TYR A 46 3.26 -12.04 -3.00
N ILE A 47 3.56 -11.18 -3.97
CA ILE A 47 4.88 -10.53 -4.09
C ILE A 47 5.20 -9.70 -2.84
N GLN A 48 4.23 -8.97 -2.29
CA GLN A 48 4.43 -8.13 -1.12
C GLN A 48 4.53 -8.94 0.18
N ASN A 49 3.72 -9.99 0.32
CA ASN A 49 3.47 -10.62 1.61
C ASN A 49 4.09 -12.02 1.76
N CYS A 50 4.22 -12.77 0.66
CA CYS A 50 4.62 -14.19 0.67
C CYS A 50 6.01 -14.41 0.07
N ALA A 51 6.33 -13.72 -1.03
CA ALA A 51 7.60 -13.83 -1.74
C ALA A 51 8.84 -13.52 -0.90
N PRO A 52 8.82 -12.64 0.14
CA PRO A 52 9.98 -12.46 1.01
C PRO A 52 10.48 -13.75 1.69
N CYS A 53 9.60 -14.73 1.88
CA CYS A 53 9.98 -16.07 2.37
C CYS A 53 9.93 -17.11 1.24
N HIS A 54 8.82 -17.21 0.51
CA HIS A 54 8.59 -18.26 -0.49
C HIS A 54 9.28 -18.02 -1.84
N GLY A 55 9.92 -16.87 -2.06
CA GLY A 55 10.50 -16.48 -3.35
C GLY A 55 9.45 -15.96 -4.33
N ALA A 56 9.84 -15.08 -5.26
CA ALA A 56 8.90 -14.47 -6.22
C ALA A 56 8.28 -15.50 -7.19
N ARG A 57 8.97 -16.62 -7.42
CA ARG A 57 8.47 -17.74 -8.24
C ARG A 57 8.10 -18.96 -7.42
N GLY A 58 8.05 -18.86 -6.08
CA GLY A 58 7.77 -20.01 -5.23
C GLY A 58 8.98 -20.93 -4.97
N ASP A 59 10.20 -20.51 -5.29
CA ASP A 59 11.42 -21.33 -5.17
C ASP A 59 11.93 -21.50 -3.72
N GLY A 60 11.24 -20.92 -2.72
CA GLY A 60 11.64 -20.97 -1.30
C GLY A 60 12.89 -20.15 -0.98
N ASP A 61 13.36 -19.35 -1.94
CA ASP A 61 14.64 -18.63 -1.91
C ASP A 61 14.50 -17.15 -1.52
N GLY A 62 13.36 -16.77 -0.95
CA GLY A 62 13.14 -15.42 -0.46
C GLY A 62 14.21 -15.00 0.57
N PRO A 63 14.54 -13.70 0.68
CA PRO A 63 15.59 -13.23 1.59
C PRO A 63 15.36 -13.61 3.07
N ALA A 64 14.13 -13.93 3.47
CA ALA A 64 13.78 -14.44 4.80
C ALA A 64 13.48 -15.96 4.83
N GLY A 65 13.52 -16.66 3.69
CA GLY A 65 13.12 -18.08 3.57
C GLY A 65 14.05 -19.06 4.28
N ALA A 66 15.36 -18.81 4.29
CA ALA A 66 16.34 -19.75 4.85
C ALA A 66 16.14 -20.10 6.33
N ALA A 67 15.52 -19.20 7.11
CA ALA A 67 15.22 -19.44 8.53
C ALA A 67 13.82 -20.04 8.76
N ALA A 68 12.92 -19.95 7.77
CA ALA A 68 11.51 -20.35 7.87
C ALA A 68 11.23 -21.74 7.27
N ASP A 69 12.14 -22.25 6.43
CA ASP A 69 11.97 -23.49 5.65
C ASP A 69 10.58 -23.55 4.95
N PRO A 70 10.29 -22.55 4.09
CA PRO A 70 8.98 -22.40 3.47
C PRO A 70 8.73 -23.51 2.43
N THR A 71 7.45 -23.82 2.20
CA THR A 71 7.05 -24.67 1.07
C THR A 71 7.60 -24.09 -0.25
N VAL A 72 8.27 -24.95 -1.04
CA VAL A 72 8.74 -24.64 -2.39
C VAL A 72 7.60 -24.86 -3.36
N PHE A 73 6.77 -23.83 -3.54
CA PHE A 73 5.60 -23.86 -4.41
C PHE A 73 5.93 -24.03 -5.89
N SER A 74 7.17 -23.85 -6.32
CA SER A 74 7.57 -24.17 -7.70
C SER A 74 7.85 -25.66 -7.94
N ASP A 75 7.96 -26.47 -6.88
CA ASP A 75 8.15 -27.91 -6.99
C ASP A 75 6.79 -28.63 -6.88
N PRO A 76 6.28 -29.26 -7.95
CA PRO A 76 5.03 -30.01 -7.90
C PRO A 76 5.03 -31.10 -6.84
N ALA A 77 6.18 -31.65 -6.44
CA ALA A 77 6.26 -32.71 -5.44
C ALA A 77 5.92 -32.21 -4.02
N GLU A 78 6.21 -30.94 -3.70
CA GLU A 78 5.95 -30.35 -2.38
C GLU A 78 4.48 -30.02 -2.13
N VAL A 79 3.71 -29.88 -3.21
CA VAL A 79 2.28 -29.55 -3.18
C VAL A 79 1.37 -30.74 -3.51
N TRP A 80 1.89 -31.81 -4.13
CA TRP A 80 1.10 -32.92 -4.68
C TRP A 80 0.16 -33.59 -3.67
N GLU A 81 0.66 -33.77 -2.45
CA GLU A 81 -0.04 -34.43 -1.35
C GLU A 81 -0.94 -33.47 -0.56
N ARG A 82 -0.84 -32.15 -0.81
CA ARG A 82 -1.56 -31.12 -0.06
C ARG A 82 -2.82 -30.71 -0.80
N SER A 83 -3.92 -30.58 -0.07
CA SER A 83 -5.16 -30.02 -0.59
C SER A 83 -5.15 -28.48 -0.51
N PRO A 84 -5.86 -27.78 -1.42
CA PRO A 84 -6.06 -26.33 -1.30
C PRO A 84 -6.60 -25.90 0.08
N ALA A 85 -7.48 -26.70 0.69
CA ALA A 85 -8.03 -26.46 2.03
C ALA A 85 -6.95 -26.48 3.14
N GLU A 86 -5.99 -27.39 3.06
CA GLU A 86 -4.85 -27.41 4.01
C GLU A 86 -3.97 -26.17 3.84
N LEU A 87 -3.69 -25.77 2.60
CA LEU A 87 -2.91 -24.56 2.30
C LEU A 87 -3.65 -23.30 2.78
N PHE A 88 -4.96 -23.24 2.58
CA PHE A 88 -5.82 -22.18 3.11
C PHE A 88 -5.74 -22.11 4.62
N PHE A 89 -5.92 -23.24 5.31
CA PHE A 89 -5.90 -23.30 6.77
C PHE A 89 -4.56 -22.82 7.32
N VAL A 90 -3.45 -23.32 6.77
CA VAL A 90 -2.09 -22.91 7.13
C VAL A 90 -1.87 -21.41 6.88
N THR A 91 -2.40 -20.87 5.79
CA THR A 91 -2.31 -19.44 5.49
C THR A 91 -3.13 -18.61 6.47
N LYS A 92 -4.37 -19.02 6.76
CA LYS A 92 -5.27 -18.31 7.67
C LYS A 92 -4.74 -18.25 9.09
N PHE A 93 -4.26 -19.37 9.62
CA PHE A 93 -3.85 -19.52 11.01
C PHE A 93 -2.34 -19.41 11.25
N GLY A 94 -1.54 -19.43 10.20
CA GLY A 94 -0.08 -19.36 10.28
C GLY A 94 0.56 -20.66 10.77
N ARG A 95 1.90 -20.66 10.76
CA ARG A 95 2.77 -21.68 11.35
C ARG A 95 3.94 -20.97 12.02
N ILE A 96 3.68 -20.44 13.21
CA ILE A 96 4.54 -19.44 13.81
C ILE A 96 5.89 -20.01 14.26
N GLU A 97 5.94 -21.30 14.56
CA GLU A 97 7.15 -22.09 14.78
C GLU A 97 8.08 -22.12 13.56
N ASN A 98 7.50 -21.97 12.36
CA ASN A 98 8.19 -21.86 11.08
C ASN A 98 8.16 -20.43 10.53
N LEU A 99 7.97 -19.44 11.41
CA LEU A 99 7.97 -18.00 11.06
C LEU A 99 6.87 -17.58 10.06
N MET A 100 5.83 -18.40 9.85
CA MET A 100 4.70 -18.04 9.01
C MET A 100 3.61 -17.36 9.87
N PRO A 101 3.34 -16.06 9.70
CA PRO A 101 2.34 -15.35 10.49
C PRO A 101 0.91 -15.76 10.11
N PRO A 102 -0.08 -15.61 11.02
CA PRO A 102 -1.49 -15.77 10.69
C PRO A 102 -2.00 -14.61 9.82
N TRP A 103 -2.60 -14.91 8.67
CA TRP A 103 -3.15 -13.89 7.76
C TRP A 103 -4.62 -13.53 8.04
N ARG A 104 -5.33 -14.27 8.91
CA ARG A 104 -6.74 -14.00 9.27
C ARG A 104 -7.04 -12.60 9.81
N ASN A 105 -6.01 -11.89 10.29
CA ASN A 105 -6.14 -10.54 10.85
C ASN A 105 -5.92 -9.43 9.82
N SER A 106 -5.35 -9.76 8.66
CA SER A 106 -4.96 -8.80 7.62
C SER A 106 -5.56 -9.10 6.24
N MET A 107 -6.03 -10.32 6.02
CA MET A 107 -6.68 -10.76 4.79
C MET A 107 -8.04 -11.41 5.09
N SER A 108 -9.00 -11.18 4.20
CA SER A 108 -10.27 -11.90 4.22
C SER A 108 -10.11 -13.33 3.71
N ASP A 109 -11.11 -14.18 3.96
CA ASP A 109 -11.12 -15.54 3.45
C ASP A 109 -11.07 -15.59 1.91
N GLU A 110 -11.70 -14.62 1.24
CA GLU A 110 -11.64 -14.50 -0.21
C GLU A 110 -10.21 -14.18 -0.71
N GLN A 111 -9.53 -13.24 -0.05
CA GLN A 111 -8.13 -12.89 -0.36
C GLN A 111 -7.18 -14.06 -0.09
N ILE A 112 -7.41 -14.81 1.00
CA ILE A 112 -6.62 -16.01 1.31
C ILE A 112 -6.82 -17.07 0.23
N TRP A 113 -8.05 -17.29 -0.23
CA TRP A 113 -8.31 -18.23 -1.33
C TRP A 113 -7.59 -17.82 -2.63
N GLN A 114 -7.62 -16.54 -3.00
CA GLN A 114 -6.92 -16.06 -4.19
C GLN A 114 -5.41 -16.30 -4.09
N VAL A 115 -4.78 -15.99 -2.94
CA VAL A 115 -3.32 -16.16 -2.77
C VAL A 115 -2.91 -17.63 -2.69
N VAL A 116 -3.75 -18.50 -2.12
CA VAL A 116 -3.51 -19.96 -2.12
C VAL A 116 -3.47 -20.49 -3.55
N TYR A 117 -4.43 -20.11 -4.40
CA TYR A 117 -4.45 -20.56 -5.79
C TYR A 117 -3.39 -19.86 -6.66
N TYR A 118 -2.99 -18.63 -6.33
CA TYR A 118 -1.81 -18.01 -6.94
C TYR A 118 -0.54 -18.81 -6.63
N ALA A 119 -0.30 -19.12 -5.35
CA ALA A 119 0.83 -19.95 -4.95
C ALA A 119 0.78 -21.36 -5.57
N TRP A 120 -0.42 -21.95 -5.67
CA TRP A 120 -0.64 -23.21 -6.39
C TRP A 120 -0.28 -23.12 -7.87
N ASN A 121 -0.41 -21.97 -8.53
CA ASN A 121 -0.02 -21.88 -9.94
C ASN A 121 1.48 -21.89 -10.19
N LEU A 122 2.31 -21.68 -9.15
CA LEU A 122 3.75 -21.52 -9.34
C LEU A 122 4.49 -22.82 -9.71
N HIS A 123 3.92 -24.01 -9.46
CA HIS A 123 4.52 -25.29 -9.89
C HIS A 123 4.11 -25.73 -11.30
N THR A 124 3.17 -25.02 -11.92
CA THR A 124 2.61 -25.40 -13.21
C THR A 124 2.75 -24.25 -14.22
N ASP A 125 2.63 -24.58 -15.50
CA ASP A 125 2.67 -23.58 -16.56
C ASP A 125 1.51 -23.79 -17.54
N GLU A 126 1.12 -22.70 -18.18
CA GLU A 126 -0.01 -22.63 -19.12
C GLU A 126 0.07 -23.72 -20.21
N THR A 127 1.27 -24.02 -20.71
CA THR A 127 1.43 -24.97 -21.82
C THR A 127 1.09 -26.38 -21.37
N LYS A 128 1.55 -26.79 -20.19
CA LYS A 128 1.26 -28.13 -19.64
C LYS A 128 -0.19 -28.33 -19.24
N VAL A 129 -0.83 -27.29 -18.72
CA VAL A 129 -2.26 -27.35 -18.43
C VAL A 129 -3.08 -27.41 -19.73
N ALA A 130 -2.69 -26.66 -20.76
CA ALA A 130 -3.34 -26.72 -22.07
C ALA A 130 -3.18 -28.09 -22.76
N GLU A 131 -1.99 -28.68 -22.72
CA GLU A 131 -1.74 -30.06 -23.20
C GLU A 131 -2.64 -31.08 -22.48
N GLY A 132 -2.80 -30.92 -21.16
CA GLY A 132 -3.72 -31.75 -20.37
C GLY A 132 -5.19 -31.55 -20.74
N GLY A 133 -5.59 -30.32 -21.06
CA GLY A 133 -6.93 -29.99 -21.52
C GLY A 133 -7.31 -30.67 -22.82
N GLU A 134 -6.40 -30.72 -23.79
CA GLU A 134 -6.63 -31.43 -25.05
C GLU A 134 -6.88 -32.94 -24.81
N LEU A 135 -6.11 -33.56 -23.91
CA LEU A 135 -6.31 -34.97 -23.55
C LEU A 135 -7.63 -35.20 -22.80
N TYR A 136 -8.03 -34.26 -21.93
CA TYR A 136 -9.33 -34.28 -21.28
C TYR A 136 -10.47 -34.19 -22.31
N SER A 137 -10.37 -33.29 -23.29
CA SER A 137 -11.35 -33.16 -24.38
C SER A 137 -11.48 -34.44 -25.21
N GLN A 138 -10.35 -35.13 -25.46
CA GLN A 138 -10.35 -36.38 -26.23
C GLN A 138 -10.87 -37.59 -25.44
N SER A 139 -10.62 -37.63 -24.13
CA SER A 139 -10.74 -38.87 -23.34
C SER A 139 -11.79 -38.83 -22.24
N CYS A 140 -12.18 -37.65 -21.77
CA CYS A 140 -12.96 -37.48 -20.53
C CYS A 140 -14.30 -36.77 -20.75
N VAL A 141 -14.40 -35.86 -21.73
CA VAL A 141 -15.59 -35.02 -21.96
C VAL A 141 -16.88 -35.82 -22.21
N ALA A 142 -16.79 -37.00 -22.84
CA ALA A 142 -17.97 -37.82 -23.12
C ALA A 142 -18.78 -38.13 -21.84
N CYS A 143 -18.11 -38.37 -20.71
CA CYS A 143 -18.76 -38.63 -19.43
C CYS A 143 -18.77 -37.39 -18.51
N HIS A 144 -17.65 -36.67 -18.40
CA HIS A 144 -17.49 -35.58 -17.43
C HIS A 144 -17.97 -34.21 -17.94
N GLY A 145 -18.25 -34.08 -19.24
CA GLY A 145 -18.66 -32.83 -19.87
C GLY A 145 -17.51 -31.84 -20.08
N GLU A 146 -17.73 -30.85 -20.96
CA GLU A 146 -16.74 -29.79 -21.26
C GLU A 146 -16.38 -28.96 -20.02
N GLY A 147 -17.35 -28.75 -19.13
CA GLY A 147 -17.16 -28.00 -17.88
C GLY A 147 -16.79 -28.84 -16.66
N GLY A 148 -16.54 -30.16 -16.83
CA GLY A 148 -16.18 -31.04 -15.72
C GLY A 148 -17.31 -31.33 -14.72
N ARG A 149 -18.57 -31.08 -15.09
CA ARG A 149 -19.73 -31.17 -14.18
C ARG A 149 -20.32 -32.57 -14.04
N GLY A 150 -19.79 -33.56 -14.78
CA GLY A 150 -20.38 -34.89 -14.83
C GLY A 150 -21.66 -34.96 -15.67
N ASP A 151 -21.84 -34.03 -16.62
CA ASP A 151 -23.03 -33.85 -17.45
C ASP A 151 -22.79 -34.15 -18.94
N GLY A 152 -21.74 -34.92 -19.24
CA GLY A 152 -21.44 -35.36 -20.60
C GLY A 152 -22.54 -36.23 -21.22
N PRO A 153 -22.61 -36.36 -22.55
CA PRO A 153 -23.64 -37.15 -23.23
C PRO A 153 -23.68 -38.63 -22.82
N GLU A 154 -22.58 -39.16 -22.31
CA GLU A 154 -22.43 -40.53 -21.79
C GLU A 154 -22.31 -40.55 -20.25
N SER A 155 -22.80 -39.52 -19.56
CA SER A 155 -22.76 -39.44 -18.10
C SER A 155 -23.57 -40.55 -17.43
N GLY A 156 -23.00 -41.18 -16.40
CA GLY A 156 -23.69 -42.07 -15.47
C GLY A 156 -24.09 -41.37 -14.17
N PRO A 157 -24.97 -41.97 -13.34
CA PRO A 157 -25.34 -41.39 -12.05
C PRO A 157 -24.13 -41.33 -11.11
N GLY A 158 -23.97 -40.20 -10.41
CA GLY A 158 -22.97 -40.05 -9.34
C GLY A 158 -21.56 -39.68 -9.79
N LEU A 159 -21.39 -39.14 -11.01
CA LEU A 159 -20.11 -38.55 -11.42
C LEU A 159 -19.81 -37.28 -10.59
N PRO A 160 -18.53 -37.04 -10.24
CA PRO A 160 -18.14 -35.84 -9.54
C PRO A 160 -18.29 -34.60 -10.43
N ASP A 161 -18.69 -33.49 -9.82
CA ASP A 161 -18.60 -32.15 -10.40
C ASP A 161 -17.27 -31.52 -9.97
N PHE A 162 -16.31 -31.45 -10.91
CA PHE A 162 -15.00 -30.86 -10.68
C PHE A 162 -15.02 -29.33 -10.60
N SER A 163 -16.14 -28.69 -10.92
CA SER A 163 -16.35 -27.25 -10.72
C SER A 163 -16.91 -26.91 -9.33
N ALA A 164 -17.44 -27.91 -8.62
CA ALA A 164 -17.96 -27.73 -7.27
C ALA A 164 -16.83 -27.48 -6.26
N GLN A 165 -16.87 -26.30 -5.62
CA GLN A 165 -15.82 -25.84 -4.71
C GLN A 165 -15.64 -26.76 -3.50
N ASP A 166 -16.74 -27.08 -2.81
CA ASP A 166 -16.72 -27.82 -1.54
C ASP A 166 -15.94 -29.15 -1.63
N PRO A 167 -16.24 -30.10 -2.55
CA PRO A 167 -15.45 -31.32 -2.64
C PRO A 167 -14.03 -31.05 -3.13
N MET A 168 -13.82 -30.14 -4.09
CA MET A 168 -12.54 -29.99 -4.77
C MET A 168 -11.44 -29.35 -3.92
N ILE A 169 -11.79 -28.43 -3.00
CA ILE A 169 -10.81 -27.80 -2.13
C ILE A 169 -10.16 -28.79 -1.15
N PHE A 170 -10.85 -29.88 -0.81
CA PHE A 170 -10.36 -30.90 0.13
C PHE A 170 -9.60 -32.05 -0.56
N LEU A 171 -9.51 -32.06 -1.90
CA LEU A 171 -8.80 -33.10 -2.64
C LEU A 171 -7.42 -32.61 -3.08
N SER A 172 -6.37 -33.29 -2.62
CA SER A 172 -5.01 -33.13 -3.15
C SER A 172 -4.92 -33.69 -4.58
N GLN A 173 -3.82 -33.39 -5.29
CA GLN A 173 -3.61 -34.00 -6.60
C GLN A 173 -3.34 -35.50 -6.52
N ALA A 174 -2.62 -35.95 -5.48
CA ALA A 174 -2.42 -37.37 -5.21
C ALA A 174 -3.76 -38.12 -5.00
N GLU A 175 -4.70 -37.49 -4.29
CA GLU A 175 -6.03 -38.05 -4.07
C GLU A 175 -6.85 -38.12 -5.37
N LEU A 176 -6.84 -37.06 -6.19
CA LEU A 176 -7.49 -37.08 -7.51
C LEU A 176 -6.88 -38.14 -8.43
N GLU A 177 -5.56 -38.27 -8.44
CA GLU A 177 -4.85 -39.29 -9.22
C GLU A 177 -5.26 -40.70 -8.78
N ARG A 178 -5.30 -40.96 -7.47
CA ARG A 178 -5.72 -42.27 -6.95
C ARG A 178 -7.15 -42.59 -7.37
N ARG A 179 -8.08 -41.64 -7.22
CA ARG A 179 -9.49 -41.82 -7.59
C ARG A 179 -9.69 -42.05 -9.08
N TRP A 180 -8.94 -41.33 -9.93
CA TRP A 180 -8.89 -41.58 -11.37
C TRP A 180 -8.50 -43.03 -11.62
N GLN A 181 -7.34 -43.47 -11.10
CA GLN A 181 -6.82 -44.81 -11.35
C GLN A 181 -7.74 -45.93 -10.84
N GLU A 182 -8.44 -45.71 -9.72
CA GLU A 182 -9.42 -46.66 -9.18
C GLU A 182 -10.69 -46.74 -10.05
N SER A 183 -11.16 -45.61 -10.57
CA SER A 183 -12.45 -45.54 -11.26
C SER A 183 -12.38 -45.98 -12.72
N HIS A 184 -11.27 -45.69 -13.40
CA HIS A 184 -11.09 -45.99 -14.82
C HIS A 184 -9.60 -46.21 -15.15
N PRO A 185 -9.04 -47.38 -14.77
CA PRO A 185 -7.60 -47.69 -14.80
C PRO A 185 -6.99 -47.74 -16.22
N GLU A 186 -7.82 -47.92 -17.25
CA GLU A 186 -7.41 -47.95 -18.64
C GLU A 186 -7.07 -46.55 -19.19
N PHE A 187 -7.75 -45.51 -18.71
CA PHE A 187 -7.60 -44.14 -19.22
C PHE A 187 -6.30 -43.52 -18.73
N GLY A 188 -5.42 -43.18 -19.68
CA GLY A 188 -4.10 -42.62 -19.41
C GLY A 188 -3.09 -43.61 -18.82
N SER A 189 -3.36 -44.92 -18.90
CA SER A 189 -2.44 -45.96 -18.41
C SER A 189 -1.08 -45.94 -19.11
N ASP A 190 -1.04 -45.51 -20.37
CA ASP A 190 0.15 -45.36 -21.21
C ASP A 190 0.77 -43.95 -21.17
N TRP A 191 0.15 -43.01 -20.47
CA TRP A 191 0.63 -41.63 -20.37
C TRP A 191 1.80 -41.51 -19.40
N SER A 192 2.73 -40.59 -19.71
CA SER A 192 3.82 -40.26 -18.81
C SER A 192 3.31 -39.62 -17.51
N ALA A 193 4.10 -39.71 -16.42
CA ALA A 193 3.74 -39.05 -15.16
C ALA A 193 3.50 -37.54 -15.35
N ALA A 194 4.35 -36.85 -16.13
CA ALA A 194 4.19 -35.44 -16.43
C ALA A 194 2.87 -35.13 -17.17
N THR A 195 2.48 -36.01 -18.10
CA THR A 195 1.21 -35.88 -18.83
C THR A 195 0.00 -36.03 -17.90
N LYS A 196 0.02 -37.03 -17.01
CA LYS A 196 -1.04 -37.23 -16.00
C LYS A 196 -1.17 -36.01 -15.09
N LYS A 197 -0.04 -35.43 -14.66
CA LYS A 197 -0.02 -34.20 -13.87
C LYS A 197 -0.68 -33.03 -14.61
N GLY A 198 -0.34 -32.82 -15.88
CA GLY A 198 -0.97 -31.77 -16.70
C GLY A 198 -2.50 -31.92 -16.80
N VAL A 199 -2.99 -33.15 -16.98
CA VAL A 199 -4.43 -33.45 -17.00
C VAL A 199 -5.09 -33.16 -15.64
N LEU A 200 -4.45 -33.53 -14.53
CA LEU A 200 -4.95 -33.24 -13.19
C LEU A 200 -4.95 -31.76 -12.85
N GLU A 201 -3.94 -31.00 -13.29
CA GLU A 201 -3.95 -29.53 -13.17
C GLU A 201 -5.06 -28.90 -14.02
N TYR A 202 -5.31 -29.43 -15.22
CA TYR A 202 -6.45 -29.00 -16.03
C TYR A 202 -7.79 -29.29 -15.34
N ILE A 203 -8.00 -30.50 -14.82
CA ILE A 203 -9.21 -30.84 -14.06
C ILE A 203 -9.40 -29.91 -12.87
N ARG A 204 -8.32 -29.56 -12.16
CA ARG A 204 -8.39 -28.62 -11.04
C ARG A 204 -8.79 -27.21 -11.48
N SER A 205 -8.42 -26.79 -12.69
CA SER A 205 -8.81 -25.47 -13.21
C SER A 205 -10.33 -25.29 -13.40
N PHE A 206 -11.13 -26.36 -13.29
CA PHE A 206 -12.59 -26.20 -13.18
C PHE A 206 -13.04 -25.55 -11.86
N SER A 207 -12.23 -25.63 -10.80
CA SER A 207 -12.58 -25.08 -9.48
C SER A 207 -11.96 -23.70 -9.19
N TYR A 208 -11.13 -23.14 -10.06
CA TYR A 208 -10.54 -21.80 -9.88
C TYR A 208 -10.04 -21.26 -11.23
N GLN A 209 -9.91 -19.95 -11.36
CA GLN A 209 -9.32 -19.34 -12.55
C GLN A 209 -7.79 -19.19 -12.39
N PRO A 210 -6.98 -19.84 -13.25
CA PRO A 210 -5.52 -19.72 -13.22
C PRO A 210 -4.98 -18.32 -13.56
N GLU A 211 -3.75 -18.02 -13.14
CA GLU A 211 -3.10 -16.71 -13.38
C GLU A 211 -3.00 -16.34 -14.87
N TRP A 212 -2.69 -17.32 -15.73
CA TRP A 212 -2.50 -17.07 -17.16
C TRP A 212 -3.81 -16.85 -17.92
N MET A 213 -4.96 -17.18 -17.32
CA MET A 213 -6.26 -16.90 -17.93
C MET A 213 -6.65 -15.44 -17.63
N PRO A 214 -7.00 -14.64 -18.66
CA PRO A 214 -7.39 -13.25 -18.45
C PRO A 214 -8.61 -13.19 -17.53
N PHE A 215 -8.49 -12.44 -16.43
CA PHE A 215 -9.65 -12.15 -15.60
C PHE A 215 -10.58 -11.23 -16.36
N GLU A 216 -11.75 -11.74 -16.72
CA GLU A 216 -12.80 -10.90 -17.27
C GLU A 216 -13.42 -10.11 -16.12
N VAL A 217 -13.26 -8.78 -16.15
CA VAL A 217 -13.89 -7.84 -15.22
C VAL A 217 -15.40 -7.85 -15.47
N THR A 218 -16.04 -8.87 -14.90
CA THR A 218 -17.41 -9.32 -15.11
C THR A 218 -17.98 -9.84 -13.80
N GLY A 219 -19.29 -9.89 -13.68
CA GLY A 219 -19.96 -10.35 -12.47
C GLY A 219 -21.40 -9.86 -12.36
N PRO A 220 -22.14 -10.22 -11.30
CA PRO A 220 -23.54 -9.84 -11.17
C PRO A 220 -23.73 -8.36 -10.76
N GLY A 221 -22.64 -7.65 -10.48
CA GLY A 221 -22.67 -6.29 -9.95
C GLY A 221 -23.25 -5.29 -10.94
N ARG A 222 -24.06 -4.38 -10.40
CA ARG A 222 -24.66 -3.27 -11.14
C ARG A 222 -24.50 -1.94 -10.42
N ILE A 223 -23.96 -0.93 -11.11
CA ILE A 223 -23.87 0.45 -10.63
C ILE A 223 -24.83 1.29 -11.46
N THR A 224 -25.80 1.91 -10.79
CA THR A 224 -26.70 2.88 -11.40
C THR A 224 -26.44 4.26 -10.81
N GLY A 225 -26.66 5.31 -11.58
CA GLY A 225 -26.52 6.64 -11.03
C GLY A 225 -27.16 7.72 -11.86
N ARG A 226 -26.94 8.96 -11.42
CA ARG A 226 -27.49 10.14 -12.08
C ARG A 226 -26.45 11.26 -12.16
N LEU A 227 -26.17 11.69 -13.39
CA LEU A 227 -25.45 12.94 -13.67
C LEU A 227 -26.43 14.10 -13.53
N PHE A 228 -26.05 15.13 -12.78
CA PHE A 228 -26.86 16.35 -12.67
C PHE A 228 -26.01 17.59 -12.44
N GLN A 229 -26.59 18.75 -12.72
CA GLN A 229 -25.97 20.03 -12.46
C GLN A 229 -26.14 20.40 -10.98
N GLY A 230 -25.02 20.50 -10.27
CA GLY A 230 -24.96 20.88 -8.86
C GLY A 230 -24.95 22.40 -8.63
N THR A 231 -24.63 23.22 -9.64
CA THR A 231 -24.77 24.67 -9.54
C THR A 231 -26.24 25.07 -9.65
N GLN A 232 -26.73 25.83 -8.67
CA GLN A 232 -28.09 26.37 -8.69
C GLN A 232 -28.32 27.18 -9.98
N ASP A 233 -29.45 26.93 -10.64
CA ASP A 233 -29.82 27.54 -11.94
C ASP A 233 -28.83 27.28 -13.10
N GLY A 234 -27.91 26.33 -12.93
CA GLY A 234 -27.00 25.92 -13.99
C GLY A 234 -27.74 25.18 -15.11
N PRO A 235 -27.22 25.20 -16.35
CA PRO A 235 -27.79 24.45 -17.46
C PRO A 235 -27.65 22.94 -17.21
N ALA A 236 -28.52 22.16 -17.87
CA ALA A 236 -28.37 20.71 -17.90
C ALA A 236 -26.97 20.32 -18.40
N PRO A 237 -26.32 19.32 -17.78
CA PRO A 237 -24.99 18.87 -18.21
C PRO A 237 -25.02 18.43 -19.70
N PRO A 238 -24.10 18.92 -20.57
CA PRO A 238 -24.10 18.60 -21.99
C PRO A 238 -23.58 17.19 -22.33
N GLN A 239 -23.09 16.45 -21.32
CA GLN A 239 -22.48 15.15 -21.49
C GLN A 239 -23.51 14.13 -22.00
N THR A 240 -23.08 13.31 -22.95
CA THR A 240 -23.90 12.22 -23.50
C THR A 240 -23.51 10.86 -22.93
N GLU A 241 -22.38 10.77 -22.23
CA GLU A 241 -21.83 9.55 -21.66
C GLU A 241 -21.02 9.83 -20.39
N VAL A 242 -20.90 8.80 -19.55
CA VAL A 242 -19.99 8.76 -18.40
C VAL A 242 -19.05 7.57 -18.52
N THR A 243 -17.87 7.69 -17.91
CA THR A 243 -16.88 6.61 -17.85
C THR A 243 -16.86 5.99 -16.46
N LEU A 244 -16.84 4.67 -16.38
CA LEU A 244 -16.56 3.92 -15.16
C LEU A 244 -15.14 3.37 -15.24
N ASN A 245 -14.30 3.76 -14.30
CA ASN A 245 -13.00 3.16 -14.07
C ASN A 245 -13.15 2.00 -13.08
N VAL A 246 -12.65 0.82 -13.46
CA VAL A 246 -12.61 -0.36 -12.60
C VAL A 246 -11.18 -0.59 -12.16
N TYR A 247 -10.96 -0.48 -10.86
CA TYR A 247 -9.68 -0.71 -10.22
C TYR A 247 -9.70 -2.02 -9.46
N GLN A 248 -8.53 -2.63 -9.36
CA GLN A 248 -8.22 -3.58 -8.30
C GLN A 248 -7.05 -3.01 -7.50
N GLN A 249 -7.26 -2.85 -6.19
CA GLN A 249 -6.32 -2.10 -5.36
C GLN A 249 -6.05 -0.70 -5.97
N THR A 250 -4.84 -0.43 -6.44
CA THR A 250 -4.44 0.83 -7.10
C THR A 250 -4.34 0.73 -8.63
N ASN A 251 -4.49 -0.47 -9.20
CA ASN A 251 -4.30 -0.69 -10.63
C ASN A 251 -5.61 -0.49 -11.39
N LEU A 252 -5.60 0.40 -12.38
CA LEU A 252 -6.71 0.53 -13.32
C LEU A 252 -6.74 -0.69 -14.24
N LEU A 253 -7.77 -1.53 -14.11
CA LEU A 253 -7.92 -2.74 -14.92
C LEU A 253 -8.60 -2.45 -16.25
N THR A 254 -9.69 -1.69 -16.23
CA THR A 254 -10.46 -1.36 -17.43
C THR A 254 -11.34 -0.13 -17.24
N THR A 255 -11.77 0.44 -18.36
CA THR A 255 -12.75 1.51 -18.42
C THR A 255 -14.00 1.05 -19.16
N ARG A 256 -15.18 1.36 -18.64
CA ARG A 256 -16.47 1.13 -19.29
C ARG A 256 -17.14 2.47 -19.58
N ILE A 257 -17.92 2.55 -20.64
CA ILE A 257 -18.66 3.78 -21.00
C ILE A 257 -20.15 3.46 -20.99
N SER A 258 -20.95 4.37 -20.42
CA SER A 258 -22.41 4.25 -20.40
C SER A 258 -23.04 5.53 -20.95
N PRO A 259 -24.01 5.43 -21.89
CA PRO A 259 -24.74 6.59 -22.36
C PRO A 259 -25.64 7.15 -21.25
N ILE A 260 -25.88 8.46 -21.30
CA ILE A 260 -26.71 9.16 -20.33
C ILE A 260 -28.13 9.31 -20.87
N GLY A 261 -29.11 8.87 -20.09
CA GLY A 261 -30.54 9.04 -20.37
C GLY A 261 -30.98 10.51 -20.29
N ALA A 262 -32.15 10.83 -20.86
CA ALA A 262 -32.68 12.21 -20.89
C ALA A 262 -32.91 12.83 -19.50
N ASP A 263 -33.04 12.00 -18.46
CA ASP A 263 -33.18 12.41 -17.06
C ASP A 263 -31.84 12.50 -16.30
N GLY A 264 -30.72 12.24 -16.99
CA GLY A 264 -29.36 12.17 -16.44
C GLY A 264 -28.96 10.79 -15.94
N SER A 265 -29.78 9.75 -16.11
CA SER A 265 -29.48 8.40 -15.62
C SER A 265 -28.36 7.72 -16.41
N PHE A 266 -27.55 6.91 -15.72
CA PHE A 266 -26.56 6.03 -16.33
C PHE A 266 -26.51 4.68 -15.58
N ASP A 267 -25.97 3.68 -16.25
CA ASP A 267 -26.00 2.28 -15.81
C ASP A 267 -24.77 1.51 -16.27
N PHE A 268 -24.17 0.77 -15.36
CA PHE A 268 -23.10 -0.19 -15.63
C PHE A 268 -23.51 -1.53 -15.04
N ASP A 269 -23.59 -2.55 -15.88
CA ASP A 269 -23.81 -3.94 -15.48
C ASP A 269 -22.54 -4.76 -15.69
N ASN A 270 -22.64 -6.05 -15.38
CA ASN A 270 -21.58 -7.01 -15.56
C ASN A 270 -20.28 -6.62 -14.82
N LEU A 271 -20.39 -6.31 -13.53
CA LEU A 271 -19.26 -5.86 -12.70
C LEU A 271 -18.89 -6.91 -11.64
N PRO A 272 -17.59 -7.09 -11.33
CA PRO A 272 -17.17 -7.97 -10.26
C PRO A 272 -17.65 -7.43 -8.90
N VAL A 273 -18.08 -8.34 -8.03
CA VAL A 273 -18.58 -8.01 -6.69
C VAL A 273 -17.62 -8.41 -5.57
N ASP A 274 -16.56 -9.11 -5.97
CA ASP A 274 -15.46 -9.59 -5.15
C ASP A 274 -14.81 -8.48 -4.32
N GLU A 275 -14.21 -8.86 -3.19
CA GLU A 275 -13.37 -7.95 -2.44
C GLU A 275 -12.14 -7.48 -3.23
N GLY A 276 -11.75 -6.22 -3.03
CA GLY A 276 -10.57 -5.61 -3.64
C GLY A 276 -10.83 -4.87 -4.96
N PHE A 277 -12.06 -4.91 -5.48
CA PHE A 277 -12.48 -4.07 -6.60
C PHE A 277 -13.06 -2.74 -6.15
N TYR A 278 -12.62 -1.68 -6.81
CA TYR A 278 -13.08 -0.32 -6.59
C TYR A 278 -13.52 0.31 -7.90
N PHE A 279 -14.57 1.10 -7.83
CA PHE A 279 -15.24 1.67 -8.98
C PHE A 279 -15.30 3.18 -8.81
N LEU A 280 -14.94 3.91 -9.87
CA LEU A 280 -15.03 5.37 -9.90
C LEU A 280 -15.71 5.78 -11.19
N VAL A 281 -16.93 6.32 -11.07
CA VAL A 281 -17.61 6.93 -12.22
C VAL A 281 -17.07 8.34 -12.37
N GLU A 282 -16.79 8.75 -13.61
CA GLU A 282 -16.27 10.07 -13.90
C GLU A 282 -16.83 10.68 -15.16
N THR A 283 -16.69 12.00 -15.21
CA THR A 283 -16.93 12.79 -16.40
C THR A 283 -16.12 14.08 -16.36
N GLU A 284 -16.00 14.75 -17.49
CA GLU A 284 -15.38 16.07 -17.58
C GLU A 284 -16.45 17.12 -17.90
N HIS A 285 -16.46 18.21 -17.15
CA HIS A 285 -17.32 19.37 -17.40
C HIS A 285 -16.50 20.65 -17.24
N ARG A 286 -16.53 21.54 -18.24
CA ARG A 286 -15.75 22.80 -18.22
C ARG A 286 -14.25 22.59 -17.95
N ASN A 287 -13.64 21.54 -18.52
CA ASN A 287 -12.24 21.13 -18.29
C ASN A 287 -11.91 20.78 -16.83
N VAL A 288 -12.93 20.46 -16.02
CA VAL A 288 -12.79 19.93 -14.67
C VAL A 288 -13.29 18.49 -14.65
N ARG A 289 -12.47 17.59 -14.10
CA ARG A 289 -12.85 16.19 -13.87
C ARG A 289 -13.71 16.10 -12.61
N TYR A 290 -14.89 15.50 -12.74
CA TYR A 290 -15.81 15.17 -11.64
C TYR A 290 -15.90 13.67 -11.49
N THR A 291 -15.92 13.20 -10.25
CA THR A 291 -15.98 11.77 -9.94
C THR A 291 -17.08 11.48 -8.94
N SER A 292 -17.59 10.25 -8.95
CA SER A 292 -18.34 9.71 -7.83
C SER A 292 -17.43 9.57 -6.60
N PRO A 293 -17.99 9.27 -5.42
CA PRO A 293 -17.23 8.59 -4.38
C PRO A 293 -16.61 7.29 -4.90
N ILE A 294 -15.61 6.76 -4.19
CA ILE A 294 -15.12 5.40 -4.43
C ILE A 294 -16.24 4.42 -4.07
N LEU A 295 -16.61 3.55 -5.01
CA LEU A 295 -17.68 2.57 -4.84
C LEU A 295 -17.08 1.16 -4.76
N ALA A 296 -17.62 0.30 -3.90
CA ALA A 296 -17.29 -1.12 -3.86
C ALA A 296 -18.50 -1.95 -3.42
N PHE A 297 -18.67 -3.13 -4.02
CA PHE A 297 -19.75 -4.07 -3.66
C PHE A 297 -19.47 -4.81 -2.34
N SER A 298 -18.19 -4.93 -1.99
CA SER A 298 -17.69 -5.63 -0.81
C SER A 298 -16.80 -4.71 0.02
N GLY A 299 -16.50 -5.11 1.26
CA GLY A 299 -15.72 -4.33 2.22
C GLY A 299 -16.57 -3.36 3.07
N PRO A 300 -16.07 -3.02 4.29
CA PRO A 300 -16.82 -2.24 5.28
C PRO A 300 -16.81 -0.71 5.02
N ASP A 301 -15.82 -0.18 4.29
CA ASP A 301 -15.57 1.27 4.25
C ASP A 301 -16.30 1.99 3.12
N PHE A 302 -16.82 1.24 2.14
CA PHE A 302 -17.47 1.78 0.94
C PHE A 302 -18.92 1.30 0.86
N THR A 303 -19.69 1.61 1.90
CA THR A 303 -21.10 1.20 2.01
C THR A 303 -22.08 2.24 1.45
N GLU A 304 -21.62 3.46 1.20
CA GLU A 304 -22.47 4.53 0.69
C GLU A 304 -23.07 4.16 -0.67
N GLY A 305 -24.40 4.30 -0.78
CA GLY A 305 -25.13 3.97 -2.00
C GLY A 305 -25.35 2.48 -2.26
N ARG A 306 -24.78 1.56 -1.47
CA ARG A 306 -25.02 0.11 -1.62
C ARG A 306 -26.48 -0.22 -1.30
N THR A 307 -27.21 -0.77 -2.27
CA THR A 307 -28.62 -1.16 -2.12
C THR A 307 -28.83 -2.67 -2.04
N GLY A 308 -27.75 -3.45 -2.10
CA GLY A 308 -27.71 -4.90 -2.01
C GLY A 308 -26.29 -5.42 -2.24
N PRO A 309 -26.06 -6.74 -2.16
CA PRO A 309 -24.73 -7.33 -2.39
C PRO A 309 -24.19 -7.09 -3.81
N GLU A 310 -25.08 -6.85 -4.78
CA GLU A 310 -24.74 -6.74 -6.21
C GLU A 310 -25.25 -5.42 -6.81
N SER A 311 -25.60 -4.43 -5.98
CA SER A 311 -26.21 -3.19 -6.48
C SER A 311 -25.77 -1.95 -5.71
N ILE A 312 -25.34 -0.94 -6.45
CA ILE A 312 -24.94 0.37 -5.94
C ILE A 312 -25.70 1.47 -6.69
N ARG A 313 -26.12 2.50 -5.95
CA ARG A 313 -26.66 3.75 -6.47
C ARG A 313 -25.71 4.89 -6.13
N THR A 314 -25.33 5.67 -7.13
CA THR A 314 -24.44 6.82 -6.94
C THR A 314 -25.00 8.08 -7.61
N THR A 315 -24.41 9.21 -7.29
CA THR A 315 -24.69 10.49 -7.93
C THR A 315 -23.38 11.10 -8.43
N LEU A 316 -23.47 11.82 -9.54
CA LEU A 316 -22.32 12.50 -10.14
C LEU A 316 -22.71 13.96 -10.38
N PRO A 317 -22.45 14.87 -9.42
CA PRO A 317 -22.68 16.29 -9.64
C PRO A 317 -21.56 16.89 -10.49
N VAL A 318 -21.93 17.68 -11.48
CA VAL A 318 -21.02 18.62 -12.17
C VAL A 318 -21.41 20.05 -11.82
N PHE A 319 -20.46 20.97 -11.86
CA PHE A 319 -20.71 22.35 -11.46
C PHE A 319 -20.19 23.32 -12.51
N GLU A 320 -20.88 24.44 -12.68
CA GLU A 320 -20.28 25.54 -13.42
C GLU A 320 -19.05 26.10 -12.66
N THR A 321 -18.17 26.78 -13.39
CA THR A 321 -16.91 27.29 -12.84
C THR A 321 -16.99 28.75 -12.41
N THR A 322 -16.07 29.17 -11.56
CA THR A 322 -15.86 30.55 -11.12
C THR A 322 -14.37 30.82 -10.87
N THR A 323 -13.96 32.07 -11.07
CA THR A 323 -12.64 32.60 -10.68
C THR A 323 -12.74 33.55 -9.48
N ASP A 324 -13.90 33.64 -8.83
CA ASP A 324 -14.10 34.39 -7.59
C ASP A 324 -13.76 33.52 -6.37
N PRO A 325 -12.74 33.87 -5.57
CA PRO A 325 -12.30 33.09 -4.41
C PRO A 325 -13.19 33.30 -3.17
N ALA A 326 -14.20 34.17 -3.20
CA ALA A 326 -14.99 34.54 -2.00
C ALA A 326 -15.67 33.36 -1.28
N GLY A 327 -15.87 32.22 -1.96
CA GLY A 327 -16.44 31.01 -1.38
C GLY A 327 -15.45 30.11 -0.64
N LEU A 328 -14.14 30.36 -0.75
CA LEU A 328 -13.09 29.53 -0.18
C LEU A 328 -12.92 29.76 1.32
N HIS A 329 -12.80 28.68 2.07
CA HIS A 329 -12.58 28.69 3.51
C HIS A 329 -11.92 27.39 3.95
N VAL A 330 -11.42 27.35 5.17
CA VAL A 330 -10.92 26.13 5.80
C VAL A 330 -12.00 25.64 6.77
N THR A 331 -12.60 24.48 6.49
CA THR A 331 -13.57 23.89 7.40
C THR A 331 -12.88 23.34 8.65
N ARG A 332 -11.65 22.84 8.50
CA ARG A 332 -10.84 22.35 9.61
C ARG A 332 -9.35 22.45 9.31
N ALA A 333 -8.59 22.98 10.26
CA ALA A 333 -7.14 22.93 10.29
C ALA A 333 -6.70 22.13 11.51
N ASN A 334 -5.83 21.13 11.33
CA ASN A 334 -5.23 20.40 12.43
C ASN A 334 -3.73 20.59 12.38
N TRP A 335 -3.18 21.25 13.40
CA TRP A 335 -1.77 21.54 13.51
C TRP A 335 -1.16 20.72 14.62
N ILE A 336 -0.06 20.06 14.32
CA ILE A 336 0.65 19.22 15.25
C ILE A 336 2.06 19.75 15.36
N ILE A 337 2.45 20.06 16.59
CA ILE A 337 3.72 20.66 16.94
C ILE A 337 4.45 19.69 17.85
N GLU A 338 5.51 19.12 17.33
CA GLU A 338 6.45 18.33 18.10
C GLU A 338 7.78 19.07 18.22
N HIS A 339 8.66 18.55 19.07
CA HIS A 339 9.94 19.17 19.35
C HIS A 339 11.04 18.12 19.31
N GLU A 340 12.12 18.50 18.65
CA GLU A 340 13.44 17.90 18.71
C GLU A 340 14.41 18.95 19.28
N PRO A 341 15.59 18.54 19.78
CA PRO A 341 16.62 19.48 20.20
C PRO A 341 16.92 20.52 19.10
N GLY A 342 16.61 21.79 19.38
CA GLY A 342 16.81 22.93 18.47
C GLY A 342 15.85 23.04 17.28
N ASN A 343 14.81 22.20 17.17
CA ASN A 343 13.83 22.28 16.08
C ASN A 343 12.41 21.98 16.55
N LEU A 344 11.43 22.71 16.03
CA LEU A 344 10.04 22.26 16.05
C LEU A 344 9.76 21.48 14.77
N LEU A 345 9.07 20.35 14.90
CA LEU A 345 8.50 19.62 13.77
C LEU A 345 7.03 19.99 13.67
N ILE A 346 6.64 20.62 12.57
CA ILE A 346 5.28 21.10 12.36
C ILE A 346 4.62 20.24 11.28
N GLY A 347 3.43 19.73 11.56
CA GLY A 347 2.52 19.14 10.58
C GLY A 347 1.21 19.91 10.56
N GLN A 348 0.76 20.36 9.39
CA GLN A 348 -0.49 21.11 9.24
C GLN A 348 -1.36 20.44 8.19
N LEU A 349 -2.52 19.92 8.60
CA LEU A 349 -3.56 19.42 7.69
C LEU A 349 -4.66 20.45 7.55
N TYR A 350 -4.81 21.00 6.36
CA TYR A 350 -5.89 21.90 6.00
C TYR A 350 -6.96 21.13 5.23
N THR A 351 -8.22 21.28 5.65
CA THR A 351 -9.40 20.81 4.94
C THR A 351 -10.14 22.03 4.39
N PHE A 352 -10.06 22.24 3.08
CA PHE A 352 -10.66 23.38 2.39
C PHE A 352 -12.05 23.07 1.90
N GLY A 353 -12.95 24.03 2.05
CA GLY A 353 -14.30 24.00 1.49
C GLY A 353 -14.55 25.14 0.51
N ASN A 354 -15.58 24.98 -0.30
CA ASN A 354 -16.06 26.00 -1.22
C ASN A 354 -17.58 26.13 -1.12
N ARG A 355 -18.04 27.31 -0.68
CA ARG A 355 -19.46 27.65 -0.46
C ARG A 355 -20.13 28.33 -1.66
N SER A 356 -19.42 28.59 -2.75
CA SER A 356 -19.94 29.35 -3.89
C SER A 356 -20.96 28.59 -4.75
N GLY A 357 -21.13 27.28 -4.53
CA GLY A 357 -21.95 26.42 -5.40
C GLY A 357 -21.39 26.25 -6.82
N ARG A 358 -20.16 26.73 -7.07
CA ARG A 358 -19.45 26.68 -8.35
C ARG A 358 -18.03 26.19 -8.12
N THR A 359 -17.44 25.45 -9.07
CA THR A 359 -16.05 25.01 -8.94
C THR A 359 -15.10 26.19 -9.10
N PHE A 360 -14.25 26.43 -8.11
CA PHE A 360 -13.23 27.47 -8.20
C PHE A 360 -12.04 26.95 -9.02
N THR A 361 -11.77 27.57 -10.16
CA THR A 361 -10.70 27.14 -11.10
C THR A 361 -9.43 27.96 -10.96
N GLY A 362 -9.38 28.86 -9.99
CA GLY A 362 -8.21 29.66 -9.69
C GLY A 362 -8.28 31.06 -10.28
N THR A 363 -7.33 31.87 -9.85
CA THR A 363 -7.14 33.24 -10.33
C THR A 363 -5.82 33.29 -11.10
N GLU A 364 -5.84 33.91 -12.28
CA GLU A 364 -4.63 34.21 -13.02
C GLU A 364 -3.78 35.23 -12.25
N GLY A 365 -2.47 35.02 -12.19
CA GLY A 365 -1.54 35.91 -11.50
C GLY A 365 -0.21 35.99 -12.23
N GLU A 366 0.62 36.96 -11.86
CA GLU A 366 1.93 37.17 -12.49
C GLU A 366 3.00 36.18 -12.04
N LEU A 367 2.74 35.43 -10.95
CA LEU A 367 3.71 34.54 -10.30
C LEU A 367 3.96 33.24 -11.08
N PHE A 368 2.93 32.71 -11.75
CA PHE A 368 2.99 31.42 -12.44
C PHE A 368 2.17 31.45 -13.73
N ASP A 369 2.59 30.67 -14.73
CA ASP A 369 1.88 30.53 -16.01
C ASP A 369 0.57 29.73 -15.92
N VAL A 370 0.14 29.38 -14.71
CA VAL A 370 -1.07 28.60 -14.43
C VAL A 370 -1.89 29.28 -13.33
N PRO A 371 -3.24 29.25 -13.42
CA PRO A 371 -4.09 29.76 -12.35
C PRO A 371 -3.80 29.05 -11.02
N VAL A 372 -3.74 29.83 -9.94
CA VAL A 372 -3.59 29.31 -8.59
C VAL A 372 -4.93 29.26 -7.87
N THR A 373 -5.19 28.19 -7.15
CA THR A 373 -6.47 27.92 -6.49
C THR A 373 -6.41 28.08 -4.98
N LEU A 374 -5.36 27.58 -4.34
CA LEU A 374 -5.18 27.71 -2.90
C LEU A 374 -3.78 28.23 -2.59
N ALA A 375 -3.66 28.98 -1.50
CA ALA A 375 -2.40 29.49 -0.97
C ALA A 375 -2.25 29.08 0.50
N VAL A 376 -1.15 28.41 0.83
CA VAL A 376 -0.79 28.01 2.19
C VAL A 376 0.52 28.70 2.57
N PRO A 377 0.45 29.83 3.29
CA PRO A 377 1.62 30.57 3.72
C PRO A 377 2.35 29.79 4.82
N LEU A 378 3.68 29.91 4.81
CA LEU A 378 4.56 29.28 5.77
C LEU A 378 5.08 30.34 6.76
N PRO A 379 5.28 30.00 8.04
CA PRO A 379 5.91 30.90 8.99
C PRO A 379 7.37 31.18 8.60
N GLU A 380 7.89 32.31 9.10
CA GLU A 380 9.29 32.69 8.88
C GLU A 380 10.25 31.62 9.43
N GLY A 381 11.29 31.30 8.66
CA GLY A 381 12.29 30.30 9.04
C GLY A 381 11.90 28.85 8.81
N ALA A 382 10.76 28.57 8.17
CA ALA A 382 10.39 27.21 7.76
C ALA A 382 11.43 26.60 6.80
N GLN A 383 11.89 25.39 7.14
CA GLN A 383 12.89 24.62 6.38
C GLN A 383 12.38 23.19 6.15
N GLU A 384 12.98 22.48 5.20
CA GLU A 384 12.62 21.08 4.89
C GLU A 384 11.11 20.90 4.67
N VAL A 385 10.54 21.74 3.80
CA VAL A 385 9.09 21.74 3.52
C VAL A 385 8.74 20.52 2.67
N GLU A 386 7.84 19.70 3.19
CA GLU A 386 7.31 18.51 2.53
C GLU A 386 5.79 18.63 2.38
N ILE A 387 5.27 18.18 1.23
CA ILE A 387 3.84 18.11 0.96
C ILE A 387 3.50 16.64 0.70
N GLN A 388 2.54 16.09 1.43
CA GLN A 388 2.30 14.65 1.38
C GLN A 388 1.42 14.23 0.19
N ASP A 389 0.48 15.07 -0.23
CA ASP A 389 -0.45 14.79 -1.33
C ASP A 389 0.05 15.33 -2.69
N GLY A 390 1.35 15.16 -2.98
CA GLY A 390 1.97 15.49 -4.27
C GLY A 390 3.30 16.23 -4.17
N MET A 391 3.94 16.43 -5.33
CA MET A 391 5.26 17.07 -5.41
C MET A 391 5.16 18.53 -5.89
N VAL A 392 6.09 19.36 -5.41
CA VAL A 392 6.31 20.72 -5.95
C VAL A 392 6.79 20.60 -7.39
N GLY A 393 6.14 21.32 -8.31
CA GLY A 393 6.40 21.26 -9.74
C GLY A 393 5.30 20.60 -10.56
N GLU A 394 4.41 19.82 -9.94
CA GLU A 394 3.24 19.22 -10.60
C GLU A 394 1.97 20.04 -10.34
N ALA A 395 1.20 19.69 -9.31
CA ALA A 395 0.01 20.41 -8.88
C ALA A 395 0.35 21.59 -7.96
N TYR A 396 1.50 21.51 -7.26
CA TYR A 396 1.94 22.57 -6.36
C TYR A 396 2.98 23.47 -7.00
N ARG A 397 2.94 24.75 -6.63
CA ARG A 397 3.97 25.74 -6.93
C ARG A 397 4.50 26.33 -5.63
N MET A 398 5.77 26.73 -5.61
CA MET A 398 6.41 27.30 -4.44
C MET A 398 6.76 28.77 -4.71
N GLY A 399 6.19 29.68 -3.91
CA GLY A 399 6.64 31.06 -3.80
C GLY A 399 7.75 31.20 -2.75
N GLN A 400 8.09 32.43 -2.32
CA GLN A 400 9.14 32.64 -1.32
C GLN A 400 8.84 31.92 0.02
N GLN A 401 7.61 32.04 0.54
CA GLN A 401 7.15 31.41 1.78
C GLN A 401 5.67 31.02 1.68
N THR A 402 5.24 30.55 0.51
CA THR A 402 3.84 30.17 0.29
C THR A 402 3.78 29.03 -0.70
N ILE A 403 3.04 27.99 -0.33
CA ILE A 403 2.72 26.87 -1.20
C ILE A 403 1.42 27.21 -1.92
N PHE A 404 1.41 27.09 -3.24
CA PHE A 404 0.21 27.28 -4.05
C PHE A 404 -0.25 25.95 -4.63
N ASP A 405 -1.55 25.67 -4.57
CA ASP A 405 -2.20 24.61 -5.34
C ASP A 405 -2.76 25.19 -6.64
N THR A 406 -2.87 24.36 -7.67
CA THR A 406 -3.41 24.71 -8.99
C THR A 406 -4.64 23.87 -9.33
N ARG A 407 -4.98 22.88 -8.50
CA ARG A 407 -6.15 22.01 -8.72
C ARG A 407 -7.45 22.73 -8.39
N PRO A 408 -8.51 22.58 -9.21
CA PRO A 408 -9.81 23.16 -8.93
C PRO A 408 -10.37 22.75 -7.56
N VAL A 409 -11.07 23.67 -6.90
CA VAL A 409 -11.72 23.43 -5.60
C VAL A 409 -13.22 23.27 -5.82
N LEU A 410 -13.69 22.03 -5.75
CA LEU A 410 -15.09 21.67 -5.98
C LEU A 410 -16.00 22.23 -4.87
N PRO A 411 -17.29 22.47 -5.13
CA PRO A 411 -18.24 22.86 -4.09
C PRO A 411 -18.41 21.78 -3.00
N GLY A 412 -18.57 22.23 -1.77
CA GLY A 412 -18.82 21.38 -0.61
C GLY A 412 -17.80 21.55 0.52
N PRO A 413 -18.09 21.00 1.71
CA PRO A 413 -17.15 21.01 2.83
C PRO A 413 -16.02 20.00 2.57
N GLY A 414 -14.77 20.40 2.77
CA GLY A 414 -13.63 19.47 2.63
C GLY A 414 -13.38 18.94 1.22
N SER A 415 -13.78 19.69 0.20
CA SER A 415 -13.51 19.43 -1.22
C SER A 415 -12.03 19.22 -1.57
N ARG A 416 -11.11 19.69 -0.72
CA ARG A 416 -9.66 19.60 -0.94
C ARG A 416 -8.93 19.53 0.39
N GLN A 417 -7.94 18.64 0.49
CA GLN A 417 -7.07 18.54 1.67
C GLN A 417 -5.61 18.77 1.30
N ILE A 418 -4.87 19.50 2.13
CA ILE A 418 -3.42 19.71 1.96
C ILE A 418 -2.74 19.44 3.28
N PHE A 419 -1.79 18.52 3.29
CA PHE A 419 -0.92 18.26 4.45
C PHE A 419 0.49 18.74 4.15
N VAL A 420 0.97 19.65 4.99
CA VAL A 420 2.31 20.25 4.89
C VAL A 420 3.09 19.91 6.15
N ARG A 421 4.34 19.50 5.98
CA ARG A 421 5.30 19.32 7.07
C ARG A 421 6.51 20.20 6.87
N TYR A 422 7.07 20.72 7.95
CA TYR A 422 8.31 21.49 7.90
C TYR A 422 8.99 21.56 9.27
N ARG A 423 10.26 21.96 9.27
CA ARG A 423 11.04 22.24 10.48
C ARG A 423 11.13 23.72 10.74
N LEU A 424 11.06 24.11 12.02
CA LEU A 424 11.35 25.46 12.49
C LEU A 424 12.52 25.43 13.49
N PRO A 425 13.72 25.85 13.08
CA PRO A 425 14.86 25.91 13.99
C PRO A 425 14.70 26.97 15.06
N TYR A 426 15.18 26.68 16.27
CA TYR A 426 15.29 27.63 17.37
C TYR A 426 16.62 27.45 18.11
N ALA A 427 17.19 28.55 18.63
CA ALA A 427 18.52 28.53 19.25
C ALA A 427 18.50 28.30 20.77
N GLY A 428 17.48 28.79 21.48
CA GLY A 428 17.40 28.77 22.94
C GLY A 428 16.43 27.73 23.50
N GLU A 429 15.92 27.98 24.70
CA GLU A 429 14.87 27.17 25.35
C GLU A 429 13.48 27.81 25.22
N SER A 430 13.36 28.87 24.43
CA SER A 430 12.10 29.53 24.13
C SER A 430 12.04 29.96 22.67
N VAL A 431 10.82 29.99 22.14
CA VAL A 431 10.53 30.49 20.80
C VAL A 431 9.15 31.14 20.81
N GLN A 432 9.02 32.24 20.07
CA GLN A 432 7.74 32.86 19.76
C GLN A 432 7.65 32.98 18.24
N THR A 433 6.64 32.33 17.66
CA THR A 433 6.46 32.29 16.21
C THR A 433 5.03 32.67 15.86
N SER A 434 4.89 33.45 14.79
CA SER A 434 3.60 33.80 14.20
C SER A 434 3.31 32.88 13.02
N PHE A 435 2.19 32.17 13.08
CA PHE A 435 1.73 31.28 12.03
C PHE A 435 0.62 31.96 11.24
N PRO A 436 0.81 32.20 9.93
CA PRO A 436 -0.21 32.81 9.09
C PRO A 436 -1.40 31.86 8.88
N VAL A 437 -2.60 32.42 8.81
CA VAL A 437 -3.84 31.67 8.55
C VAL A 437 -4.38 32.16 7.20
N PRO A 438 -4.41 31.32 6.15
CA PRO A 438 -4.68 31.80 4.80
C PRO A 438 -6.14 32.16 4.49
N TYR A 439 -7.07 31.55 5.22
CA TYR A 439 -8.52 31.69 4.98
C TYR A 439 -9.26 31.66 6.31
N GLU A 440 -10.49 32.17 6.32
CA GLU A 440 -11.44 31.93 7.40
C GLU A 440 -11.49 30.43 7.74
N THR A 441 -11.19 30.12 9.01
CA THR A 441 -11.03 28.77 9.51
C THR A 441 -12.09 28.50 10.57
N GLU A 442 -13.04 27.60 10.25
CA GLU A 442 -14.16 27.29 11.15
C GLU A 442 -13.70 26.58 12.43
N SER A 443 -12.68 25.73 12.32
CA SER A 443 -12.11 24.98 13.43
C SER A 443 -10.62 24.78 13.23
N LEU A 444 -9.81 25.46 14.04
CA LEU A 444 -8.39 25.16 14.20
C LEU A 444 -8.22 24.29 15.44
N ASN A 445 -7.60 23.13 15.29
CA ASN A 445 -7.17 22.28 16.40
C ASN A 445 -5.65 22.26 16.44
N LEU A 446 -5.07 22.67 17.57
CA LEU A 446 -3.63 22.62 17.80
C LEU A 446 -3.31 21.53 18.80
N LEU A 447 -2.35 20.68 18.45
CA LEU A 447 -1.81 19.64 19.31
C LEU A 447 -0.34 19.94 19.51
N VAL A 448 0.04 20.34 20.72
CA VAL A 448 1.44 20.56 21.09
C VAL A 448 1.89 19.40 21.94
N ALA A 449 2.91 18.68 21.51
CA ALA A 449 3.49 17.61 22.30
C ALA A 449 3.92 18.16 23.66
N ASP A 450 3.80 17.38 24.72
CA ASP A 450 4.20 17.82 26.04
C ASP A 450 5.70 17.57 26.29
N LEU A 451 6.28 18.40 27.15
CA LEU A 451 7.65 18.29 27.65
C LEU A 451 7.66 18.71 29.13
N PRO A 452 8.48 18.05 29.98
CA PRO A 452 8.62 18.46 31.38
C PRO A 452 9.04 19.93 31.50
N GLY A 453 8.20 20.75 32.14
CA GLY A 453 8.47 22.19 32.33
C GLY A 453 8.14 23.08 31.13
N LEU A 454 7.49 22.54 30.08
CA LEU A 454 7.08 23.31 28.91
C LEU A 454 5.86 24.19 29.22
N GLU A 455 6.06 25.50 29.16
CA GLU A 455 4.99 26.48 29.15
C GLU A 455 4.57 26.77 27.71
N VAL A 456 3.26 26.75 27.46
CA VAL A 456 2.66 26.99 26.13
C VAL A 456 1.63 28.09 26.27
N ASP A 457 1.80 29.17 25.51
CA ASP A 457 0.83 30.24 25.36
C ASP A 457 0.50 30.40 23.88
N ILE A 458 -0.78 30.29 23.55
CA ILE A 458 -1.29 30.39 22.18
C ILE A 458 -2.22 31.58 22.15
N ALA A 459 -1.98 32.53 21.26
CA ALA A 459 -2.81 33.71 21.09
C ALA A 459 -3.34 33.84 19.66
N VAL A 460 -4.61 34.23 19.54
CA VAL A 460 -5.27 34.52 18.26
C VAL A 460 -5.86 35.91 18.35
N GLY A 461 -5.54 36.78 17.38
CA GLY A 461 -6.02 38.17 17.41
C GLY A 461 -5.58 38.99 18.63
N GLY A 462 -4.55 38.53 19.36
CA GLY A 462 -4.07 39.15 20.60
C GLY A 462 -4.72 38.63 21.88
N GLU A 463 -5.65 37.68 21.81
CA GLU A 463 -6.27 37.02 22.96
C GLU A 463 -5.67 35.61 23.17
N SER A 464 -5.26 35.30 24.40
CA SER A 464 -4.75 33.96 24.76
C SER A 464 -5.88 32.93 24.77
N LEU A 465 -5.62 31.76 24.20
CA LEU A 465 -6.51 30.61 24.19
C LEU A 465 -6.21 29.69 25.38
N GLU A 466 -7.28 29.24 26.04
CA GLU A 466 -7.18 28.20 27.06
C GLU A 466 -7.07 26.81 26.43
N ALA A 467 -6.31 25.93 27.09
CA ALA A 467 -6.21 24.54 26.66
C ALA A 467 -7.56 23.84 26.83
N THR A 468 -8.01 23.15 25.77
CA THR A 468 -9.28 22.44 25.74
C THR A 468 -9.17 21.02 26.30
N GLY A 469 -7.96 20.48 26.41
CA GLY A 469 -7.73 19.15 26.98
C GLY A 469 -6.34 18.60 26.71
N GLU A 470 -6.17 17.32 27.00
CA GLU A 470 -4.95 16.55 26.76
C GLU A 470 -5.30 15.20 26.14
N GLU A 471 -4.44 14.70 25.25
CA GLU A 471 -4.62 13.42 24.57
C GLU A 471 -3.28 12.69 24.46
N THR A 472 -3.25 11.39 24.72
CA THR A 472 -2.05 10.59 24.53
C THR A 472 -2.11 9.83 23.21
N VAL A 473 -1.24 10.18 22.27
CA VAL A 473 -1.12 9.52 20.97
C VAL A 473 0.23 8.82 20.91
N GLN A 474 0.24 7.49 20.72
CA GLN A 474 1.48 6.70 20.61
C GLN A 474 2.49 6.95 21.75
N SER A 475 1.98 7.01 22.98
CA SER A 475 2.77 7.29 24.21
C SER A 475 3.35 8.71 24.30
N VAL A 476 2.88 9.64 23.47
CA VAL A 476 3.16 11.07 23.55
C VAL A 476 1.93 11.78 24.07
N LEU A 477 2.07 12.46 25.20
CA LEU A 477 1.02 13.37 25.69
C LEU A 477 1.04 14.63 24.81
N PHE A 478 -0.11 15.03 24.30
CA PHE A 478 -0.35 16.28 23.61
C PHE A 478 -1.30 17.13 24.44
N ARG A 479 -1.04 18.43 24.52
CA ARG A 479 -1.99 19.44 24.98
C ARG A 479 -2.76 19.97 23.77
N LEU A 480 -4.06 20.19 23.94
CA LEU A 480 -4.97 20.55 22.87
C LEU A 480 -5.53 21.95 23.06
N TRP A 481 -5.68 22.66 21.96
CA TRP A 481 -6.43 23.91 21.84
C TRP A 481 -7.35 23.82 20.64
N SER A 482 -8.53 24.43 20.75
CA SER A 482 -9.46 24.54 19.64
C SER A 482 -10.13 25.91 19.62
N ALA A 483 -10.12 26.56 18.45
CA ALA A 483 -10.80 27.83 18.24
C ALA A 483 -11.09 28.03 16.74
N PRO A 484 -12.15 28.78 16.37
CA PRO A 484 -12.24 29.37 15.03
C PRO A 484 -11.17 30.47 14.89
N VAL A 485 -10.65 30.66 13.67
CA VAL A 485 -9.64 31.70 13.40
C VAL A 485 -9.94 32.41 12.08
N SER A 486 -9.89 33.73 12.10
CA SER A 486 -10.03 34.56 10.89
C SER A 486 -8.71 34.61 10.11
N GLY A 487 -8.80 34.70 8.78
CA GLY A 487 -7.61 34.78 7.91
C GLY A 487 -6.73 36.02 8.18
N ASP A 488 -7.31 37.07 8.76
CA ASP A 488 -6.58 38.32 9.07
C ASP A 488 -5.82 38.27 10.41
N HIS A 489 -6.00 37.19 11.19
CA HIS A 489 -5.41 37.05 12.52
C HIS A 489 -4.46 35.86 12.57
N PRO A 490 -3.13 36.10 12.57
CA PRO A 490 -2.19 35.01 12.71
C PRO A 490 -2.28 34.38 14.11
N VAL A 491 -1.94 33.10 14.19
CA VAL A 491 -1.84 32.36 15.45
C VAL A 491 -0.43 32.55 15.98
N VAL A 492 -0.29 33.18 17.13
CA VAL A 492 1.01 33.37 17.79
C VAL A 492 1.19 32.27 18.82
N ILE A 493 2.28 31.51 18.70
CA ILE A 493 2.61 30.42 19.61
C ILE A 493 3.90 30.78 20.32
N SER A 494 3.84 30.83 21.65
CA SER A 494 4.97 31.08 22.54
C SER A 494 5.25 29.83 23.37
N LEU A 495 6.42 29.22 23.18
CA LEU A 495 6.86 28.04 23.91
C LEU A 495 8.07 28.39 24.77
N ARG A 496 8.10 27.95 26.03
CA ARG A 496 9.23 28.12 26.96
C ARG A 496 9.51 26.81 27.68
N GLY A 497 10.79 26.49 27.91
CA GLY A 497 11.19 25.16 28.41
C GLY A 497 11.43 24.13 27.30
N LEU A 498 11.79 24.61 26.10
CA LEU A 498 12.21 23.79 24.97
C LEU A 498 13.64 23.25 25.15
N ILE A 499 14.00 22.24 24.36
CA ILE A 499 15.33 21.61 24.39
C ILE A 499 16.24 22.33 23.40
N ALA A 500 17.22 23.10 23.89
CA ALA A 500 18.18 23.78 23.02
C ALA A 500 18.95 22.81 22.10
N ALA A 501 19.52 23.32 21.01
CA ALA A 501 20.30 22.53 20.07
C ALA A 501 21.45 21.78 20.79
N GLY A 502 21.50 20.45 20.62
CA GLY A 502 22.47 19.58 21.28
C GLY A 502 22.10 19.13 22.70
N GLY A 503 20.95 19.54 23.24
CA GLY A 503 20.40 19.04 24.50
C GLY A 503 19.89 17.60 24.40
N SER A 504 19.82 16.90 25.54
CA SER A 504 19.23 15.56 25.63
C SER A 504 17.73 15.63 25.86
N ASP A 505 16.94 14.92 25.04
CA ASP A 505 15.50 14.81 25.24
C ASP A 505 15.20 14.03 26.54
N PRO A 506 14.47 14.62 27.52
CA PRO A 506 14.15 13.96 28.79
C PRO A 506 13.06 12.90 28.66
N ARG A 507 12.39 12.79 27.50
CA ARG A 507 11.38 11.77 27.23
C ARG A 507 12.06 10.41 26.98
N PRO A 508 11.39 9.27 27.26
CA PRO A 508 11.93 7.95 26.92
C PRO A 508 12.29 7.90 25.43
N ALA A 509 13.41 7.23 25.10
CA ALA A 509 13.85 7.07 23.71
C ALA A 509 12.69 6.53 22.86
N ARG A 510 12.16 7.39 21.99
CA ARG A 510 11.14 6.99 21.02
C ARG A 510 11.80 6.09 19.99
N ASN A 511 11.09 5.05 19.54
CA ASN A 511 11.41 4.42 18.26
C ASN A 511 11.25 5.49 17.18
N THR A 512 12.33 6.20 16.85
CA THR A 512 12.38 7.22 15.81
C THR A 512 12.32 6.53 14.44
N GLN A 513 11.10 6.25 13.97
CA GLN A 513 10.88 6.08 12.54
C GLN A 513 10.69 7.49 11.93
N PRO A 514 11.52 7.92 10.96
CA PRO A 514 11.51 9.29 10.45
C PRO A 514 10.26 9.73 9.66
N ASN A 515 9.27 8.87 9.45
CA ASN A 515 8.06 9.19 8.68
C ASN A 515 6.87 8.35 9.13
N ARG A 516 6.19 8.79 10.18
CA ARG A 516 4.90 8.19 10.56
C ARG A 516 3.87 9.30 10.74
N GLU A 517 2.83 9.23 9.92
CA GLU A 517 1.67 10.13 9.94
C GLU A 517 1.04 10.16 11.33
N LEU A 518 0.76 11.36 11.83
CA LEU A 518 -0.09 11.55 12.99
C LEU A 518 -1.56 11.34 12.56
N PRO A 519 -2.34 10.52 13.28
CA PRO A 519 -3.74 10.29 12.96
C PRO A 519 -4.54 11.54 13.33
N ILE A 520 -4.77 12.40 12.33
CA ILE A 520 -5.74 13.49 12.45
C ILE A 520 -7.10 12.89 12.15
N SER A 521 -7.98 12.85 13.15
CA SER A 521 -9.35 12.32 13.04
C SER A 521 -10.13 13.04 11.93
N ALA A 522 -10.16 12.43 10.75
CA ALA A 522 -11.25 12.53 9.79
C ALA A 522 -12.35 11.54 10.22
N PRO A 523 -13.64 11.76 9.89
CA PRO A 523 -14.66 10.72 10.09
C PRO A 523 -14.20 9.42 9.41
N PRO A 524 -14.60 8.24 9.94
CA PRO A 524 -13.83 7.02 9.85
C PRO A 524 -13.64 6.60 8.40
N LEU A 525 -12.40 6.69 7.94
CA LEU A 525 -11.88 5.84 6.89
C LEU A 525 -11.02 4.78 7.59
N ASP A 526 -11.17 3.55 7.12
CA ASP A 526 -10.62 2.29 7.64
C ASP A 526 -9.23 2.38 8.30
N TYR A 527 -9.05 1.60 9.36
CA TYR A 527 -7.85 1.55 10.19
C TYR A 527 -6.79 0.56 9.67
N ARG A 528 -6.83 0.21 8.38
CA ARG A 528 -5.92 -0.75 7.75
C ARG A 528 -5.03 0.02 6.79
N ILE A 529 -3.73 -0.25 6.81
CA ILE A 529 -2.64 0.41 6.07
C ILE A 529 -2.08 1.63 6.86
N PRO A 530 -1.13 1.42 7.81
CA PRO A 530 0.28 1.41 7.40
C PRO A 530 1.13 0.45 8.26
N LEU A 531 1.29 -0.80 7.80
CA LEU A 531 2.32 -1.72 8.33
C LEU A 531 3.25 -2.30 7.25
N ALA A 532 3.05 -1.99 5.97
CA ALA A 532 3.86 -2.55 4.89
C ALA A 532 5.18 -1.79 4.62
N PHE A 533 5.25 -0.46 4.83
CA PHE A 533 6.43 0.31 4.40
C PHE A 533 7.56 0.42 5.44
N GLY A 534 7.23 0.44 6.74
CA GLY A 534 8.25 0.46 7.80
C GLY A 534 9.06 -0.84 7.86
N GLY A 535 8.44 -1.98 7.57
CA GLY A 535 9.11 -3.29 7.53
C GLY A 535 10.11 -3.39 6.39
N VAL A 536 9.76 -2.94 5.18
CA VAL A 536 10.60 -3.09 3.98
C VAL A 536 11.86 -2.23 4.04
N VAL A 537 11.78 -0.99 4.55
CA VAL A 537 12.97 -0.12 4.67
C VAL A 537 13.90 -0.58 5.79
N THR A 538 13.34 -1.03 6.92
CA THR A 538 14.14 -1.54 8.03
C THR A 538 14.76 -2.91 7.68
N PHE A 539 14.02 -3.76 6.96
CA PHE A 539 14.52 -5.03 6.42
C PHE A 539 15.56 -4.80 5.31
N ALA A 540 15.39 -3.80 4.44
CA ALA A 540 16.39 -3.44 3.44
C ALA A 540 17.67 -2.87 4.06
N LEU A 541 17.57 -2.08 5.13
CA LEU A 541 18.73 -1.55 5.86
C LEU A 541 19.44 -2.64 6.68
N LEU A 542 18.69 -3.53 7.36
CA LEU A 542 19.24 -4.69 8.06
C LEU A 542 19.83 -5.72 7.09
N ALA A 543 19.17 -5.98 5.95
CA ALA A 543 19.67 -6.84 4.89
C ALA A 543 20.90 -6.23 4.23
N SER A 544 20.97 -4.91 4.05
CA SER A 544 22.15 -4.21 3.52
C SER A 544 23.33 -4.26 4.49
N LEU A 545 23.08 -4.12 5.80
CA LEU A 545 24.10 -4.25 6.84
C LEU A 545 24.60 -5.70 6.99
N LEU A 546 23.69 -6.68 6.93
CA LEU A 546 24.01 -8.11 6.93
C LEU A 546 24.71 -8.56 5.64
N LEU A 547 24.33 -8.03 4.47
CA LEU A 547 25.05 -8.23 3.20
C LEU A 547 26.44 -7.59 3.22
N PHE A 548 26.60 -6.44 3.87
CA PHE A 548 27.91 -5.81 4.03
C PHE A 548 28.84 -6.68 4.88
N VAL A 549 28.37 -7.14 6.05
CA VAL A 549 29.12 -8.03 6.96
C VAL A 549 29.37 -9.43 6.34
N TYR A 550 28.43 -9.97 5.57
CA TYR A 550 28.56 -11.26 4.89
C TYR A 550 29.50 -11.18 3.68
N ARG A 551 29.44 -10.11 2.87
CA ARG A 551 30.37 -9.88 1.74
C ARG A 551 31.80 -9.67 2.22
N GLU A 552 32.01 -9.13 3.42
CA GLU A 552 33.35 -8.96 3.98
C GLU A 552 33.95 -10.28 4.49
N ARG A 553 33.11 -11.23 4.96
CA ARG A 553 33.54 -12.56 5.40
C ARG A 553 33.66 -13.63 4.31
N THR A 554 33.01 -13.45 3.15
CA THR A 554 32.98 -14.45 2.05
C THR A 554 33.71 -14.05 0.78
N ARG A 555 34.52 -12.97 0.80
CA ARG A 555 35.44 -12.68 -0.30
C ARG A 555 36.49 -13.78 -0.42
N SER A 556 36.18 -14.76 -1.27
CA SER A 556 37.18 -15.71 -1.77
C SER A 556 38.31 -14.91 -2.43
N PRO A 557 39.59 -15.23 -2.15
CA PRO A 557 40.70 -14.51 -2.75
C PRO A 557 40.63 -14.65 -4.26
N LEU A 558 40.72 -13.50 -4.95
CA LEU A 558 40.69 -13.42 -6.41
C LEU A 558 41.79 -14.30 -7.02
N THR A 559 41.46 -15.00 -8.10
CA THR A 559 42.44 -15.78 -8.86
C THR A 559 43.47 -14.86 -9.52
N GLY A 560 44.66 -15.38 -9.86
CA GLY A 560 45.74 -14.56 -10.43
C GLY A 560 45.36 -13.84 -11.72
N GLU A 561 44.47 -14.45 -12.52
CA GLU A 561 43.92 -13.87 -13.74
C GLU A 561 42.94 -12.71 -13.44
N GLN A 562 42.11 -12.86 -12.40
CA GLN A 562 41.20 -11.80 -11.94
C GLN A 562 41.96 -10.62 -11.32
N LEU A 563 43.08 -10.86 -10.63
CA LEU A 563 43.94 -9.79 -10.12
C LEU A 563 44.62 -9.02 -11.25
N ALA A 564 45.01 -9.70 -12.34
CA ALA A 564 45.60 -9.05 -13.51
C ALA A 564 44.58 -8.16 -14.25
N ALA A 565 43.37 -8.67 -14.49
CA ALA A 565 42.28 -7.90 -15.10
C ALA A 565 41.90 -6.68 -14.24
N ARG A 566 41.82 -6.85 -12.92
CA ARG A 566 41.49 -5.75 -12.00
C ARG A 566 42.58 -4.68 -11.95
N ARG A 567 43.85 -5.07 -12.11
CA ARG A 567 44.98 -4.14 -12.21
C ARG A 567 44.87 -3.26 -13.46
N GLU A 568 44.55 -3.84 -14.62
CA GLU A 568 44.36 -3.07 -15.86
C GLU A 568 43.17 -2.11 -15.76
N GLU A 569 42.05 -2.55 -15.19
CA GLU A 569 40.86 -1.71 -14.98
C GLU A 569 41.18 -0.48 -14.10
N LEU A 570 41.94 -0.66 -13.02
CA LEU A 570 42.30 0.44 -12.13
C LEU A 570 43.26 1.43 -12.80
N ILE A 571 44.17 0.96 -13.66
CA ILE A 571 45.05 1.84 -14.44
C ILE A 571 44.23 2.70 -15.40
N ASP A 572 43.27 2.10 -16.11
CA ASP A 572 42.39 2.82 -17.03
C ASP A 572 41.50 3.84 -16.31
N ARG A 573 40.97 3.49 -15.13
CA ARG A 573 40.16 4.41 -14.31
C ARG A 573 40.99 5.59 -13.78
N ILE A 574 42.25 5.38 -13.44
CA ILE A 574 43.15 6.48 -13.04
C ILE A 574 43.43 7.40 -14.25
N ALA A 575 43.66 6.84 -15.44
CA ALA A 575 43.86 7.62 -16.65
C ALA A 575 42.64 8.49 -16.99
N ARG A 576 41.44 7.91 -16.99
CA ARG A 576 40.18 8.67 -17.23
C ARG A 576 39.94 9.75 -16.18
N LEU A 577 40.28 9.49 -14.91
CA LEU A 577 40.16 10.48 -13.85
C LEU A 577 41.14 11.65 -14.05
N ASP A 578 42.34 11.36 -14.55
CA ASP A 578 43.34 12.38 -14.89
C ASP A 578 42.88 13.21 -16.11
N ASP A 579 42.23 12.60 -17.11
CA ASP A 579 41.65 13.29 -18.27
C ASP A 579 40.49 14.22 -17.88
N LEU A 580 39.56 13.76 -17.03
CA LEU A 580 38.43 14.59 -16.55
C LEU A 580 38.90 15.79 -15.73
N HIS A 581 39.98 15.64 -14.96
CA HIS A 581 40.59 16.76 -14.26
C HIS A 581 41.29 17.73 -15.23
N ALA A 582 42.00 17.22 -16.24
CA ALA A 582 42.64 18.05 -17.27
C ALA A 582 41.62 18.86 -18.09
N LEU A 583 40.39 18.35 -18.25
CA LEU A 583 39.26 19.03 -18.89
C LEU A 583 38.54 20.04 -17.97
N GLY A 584 38.91 20.13 -16.70
CA GLY A 584 38.29 21.03 -15.72
C GLY A 584 36.92 20.56 -15.21
N GLU A 585 36.51 19.35 -15.56
CA GLU A 585 35.21 18.77 -15.16
C GLU A 585 35.25 18.17 -13.74
N LEU A 586 36.43 18.10 -13.12
CA LEU A 586 36.61 17.61 -11.77
C LEU A 586 37.46 18.58 -10.94
N GLU A 587 36.93 19.02 -9.80
CA GLU A 587 37.61 19.86 -8.81
C GLU A 587 38.90 19.18 -8.26
N GLU A 588 40.00 19.95 -8.12
CA GLU A 588 41.34 19.46 -7.71
C GLU A 588 41.29 18.65 -6.39
N GLY A 589 40.49 19.09 -5.42
CA GLY A 589 40.33 18.40 -4.14
C GLY A 589 39.66 17.03 -4.29
N ALA A 590 38.62 16.94 -5.13
CA ALA A 590 37.92 15.70 -5.44
C ALA A 590 38.79 14.76 -6.30
N TRP A 591 39.55 15.30 -7.26
CA TRP A 591 40.51 14.54 -8.07
C TRP A 591 41.61 13.93 -7.21
N ARG A 592 42.29 14.71 -6.36
CA ARG A 592 43.36 14.20 -5.49
C ARG A 592 42.89 13.07 -4.59
N LYS A 593 41.72 13.23 -3.97
CA LYS A 593 41.15 12.22 -3.06
C LYS A 593 40.86 10.92 -3.81
N LYS A 594 40.10 10.99 -4.92
CA LYS A 594 39.73 9.82 -5.73
C LYS A 594 40.95 9.12 -6.34
N ARG A 595 41.94 9.90 -6.79
CA ARG A 595 43.17 9.36 -7.37
C ARG A 595 44.04 8.65 -6.33
N ALA A 596 44.14 9.19 -5.12
CA ALA A 596 44.87 8.55 -4.03
C ALA A 596 44.21 7.22 -3.61
N GLU A 597 42.88 7.17 -3.60
CA GLU A 597 42.12 5.95 -3.32
C GLU A 597 42.37 4.86 -4.37
N LEU A 598 42.24 5.19 -5.66
CA LEU A 598 42.48 4.23 -6.75
C LEU A 598 43.94 3.76 -6.80
N LYS A 599 44.91 4.65 -6.55
CA LYS A 599 46.32 4.28 -6.49
C LYS A 599 46.64 3.33 -5.34
N ARG A 600 46.00 3.53 -4.18
CA ARG A 600 46.16 2.64 -3.03
C ARG A 600 45.61 1.25 -3.34
N GLU A 601 44.41 1.16 -3.93
CA GLU A 601 43.83 -0.12 -4.39
C GLU A 601 44.73 -0.82 -5.43
N LEU A 602 45.31 -0.05 -6.36
CA LEU A 602 46.24 -0.58 -7.37
C LEU A 602 47.53 -1.13 -6.74
N ILE A 603 48.07 -0.46 -5.71
CA ILE A 603 49.25 -0.92 -4.98
C ILE A 603 48.94 -2.21 -4.22
N ASP A 604 47.78 -2.29 -3.55
CA ASP A 604 47.36 -3.48 -2.81
C ASP A 604 47.24 -4.70 -3.73
N ILE A 605 46.67 -4.51 -4.94
CA ILE A 605 46.60 -5.56 -5.96
C ILE A 605 47.98 -5.93 -6.49
N ALA A 606 48.86 -4.96 -6.77
CA ALA A 606 50.21 -5.23 -7.23
C ALA A 606 51.04 -6.02 -6.19
N LEU A 607 50.87 -5.71 -4.91
CA LEU A 607 51.49 -6.44 -3.80
C LEU A 607 50.92 -7.86 -3.67
N ALA A 608 49.60 -8.04 -3.86
CA ALA A 608 48.95 -9.35 -3.86
C ALA A 608 49.42 -10.25 -5.01
N VAL A 609 49.66 -9.70 -6.20
CA VAL A 609 50.20 -10.43 -7.38
C VAL A 609 51.68 -10.84 -7.18
N SER A 610 52.44 -10.08 -6.37
CA SER A 610 53.89 -10.30 -6.19
C SER A 610 54.29 -11.37 -5.17
N LYS A 611 53.34 -11.94 -4.40
CA LYS A 611 53.64 -12.99 -3.40
C LYS A 611 53.69 -14.39 -4.05
N PRO A 612 54.82 -15.13 -3.98
CA PRO A 612 54.87 -16.49 -4.49
C PRO A 612 54.06 -17.44 -3.60
N ARG A 613 53.20 -18.26 -4.20
CA ARG A 613 52.40 -19.28 -3.51
C ARG A 613 53.33 -20.33 -2.86
N ALA A 614 53.35 -20.41 -1.53
CA ALA A 614 53.94 -21.53 -0.81
C ALA A 614 53.06 -22.77 -1.02
N ALA A 615 53.66 -23.86 -1.50
CA ALA A 615 52.97 -25.11 -1.78
C ALA A 615 52.57 -25.85 -0.49
N LYS A 616 51.29 -26.20 -0.38
CA LYS A 616 50.80 -27.43 0.23
C LYS A 616 49.40 -27.74 -0.27
#